data_AF-A0A959DGS0-F1
#
_entry.id   AF-A0A959DGS0-F1
#
_cell.length_a   1.000
_cell.length_b   1.000
_cell.length_c   1.000
_cell.angle_alpha   90.00
_cell.angle_beta   90.00
_cell.angle_gamma   90.00
#
_symmetry.space_group_name_H-M   'P 1'
#
loop_
_entity.id
_entity.type
_entity.pdbx_description
1 polymer ?
#
loop_
_entity_poly.entity_id
_entity_poly.type
_entity_poly.pdbx_seq_one_letter_code
_entity_poly.pdbx_strand_id
1 'polypeptide(L)'
;MPNKLIEVSRRFKETEPEREERIQNEIIVDAYDDDEVASSWYYYLDEMLHFPFTAMVHTHRSGNTSYASQVEIKEMAEMSRCGYGQMWVRGALSLQKNTPLHFFLSDITSVEEDEERVMALEDWNYWCRNQLS
;
A
#
# COMPACT_ATOMS: atom_id res chain seq x y z
N MET A 1 12.98 -8.44 -19.15
CA MET A 1 12.42 -9.55 -18.36
C MET A 1 11.21 -8.97 -17.62
N PRO A 2 10.03 -9.60 -17.56
CA PRO A 2 9.00 -9.09 -16.66
C PRO A 2 9.58 -9.11 -15.24
N ASN A 3 9.50 -7.98 -14.54
CA ASN A 3 9.96 -7.87 -13.16
C ASN A 3 9.24 -8.93 -12.32
N LYS A 4 10.00 -9.62 -11.48
CA LYS A 4 9.48 -10.67 -10.60
C LYS A 4 8.49 -10.02 -9.64
N LEU A 5 7.29 -10.58 -9.56
CA LEU A 5 6.33 -10.19 -8.53
C LEU A 5 6.65 -10.96 -7.25
N ILE A 6 6.80 -10.23 -6.15
CA ILE A 6 7.00 -10.80 -4.81
C ILE A 6 5.80 -10.49 -3.93
N GLU A 7 5.47 -11.41 -3.02
CA GLU A 7 4.37 -11.23 -2.09
C GLU A 7 4.69 -10.14 -1.06
N VAL A 8 3.70 -9.30 -0.77
CA VAL A 8 3.78 -8.31 0.31
C VAL A 8 3.27 -8.96 1.58
N SER A 9 4.06 -8.95 2.65
CA SER A 9 3.63 -9.54 3.91
C SER A 9 2.39 -8.84 4.49
N ARG A 10 1.53 -9.65 5.10
CA ARG A 10 0.37 -9.23 5.90
C ARG A 10 0.32 -9.94 7.24
N ARG A 11 1.37 -10.70 7.55
CA ARG A 11 1.49 -11.50 8.77
C ARG A 11 2.71 -10.98 9.49
N PHE A 12 2.43 -10.22 10.54
CA PHE A 12 3.46 -9.62 11.37
C PHE A 12 3.39 -10.21 12.76
N LYS A 13 4.49 -10.10 13.50
CA LYS A 13 4.48 -10.40 14.95
C LYS A 13 3.62 -9.37 15.68
N GLU A 14 3.29 -9.64 16.93
CA GLU A 14 2.58 -8.66 17.78
C GLU A 14 3.37 -7.35 17.87
N THR A 15 4.70 -7.45 17.98
CA THR A 15 5.62 -6.32 18.00
C THR A 15 6.77 -6.51 17.00
N GLU A 16 7.15 -5.45 16.29
CA GLU A 16 8.30 -5.40 15.39
C GLU A 16 9.08 -4.10 15.62
N PRO A 17 10.06 -4.07 16.55
CA PRO A 17 10.67 -2.82 17.03
C PRO A 17 11.28 -1.94 15.93
N GLU A 18 12.00 -2.52 14.97
CA GLU A 18 12.58 -1.75 13.84
C GLU A 18 11.51 -1.10 12.96
N ARG A 19 10.38 -1.78 12.79
CA ARG A 19 9.24 -1.27 12.02
C ARG A 19 8.50 -0.19 12.79
N GLU A 20 8.27 -0.41 14.07
CA GLU A 20 7.66 0.56 14.98
C GLU A 20 8.50 1.82 15.08
N GLU A 21 9.83 1.68 15.18
CA GLU A 21 10.76 2.79 15.19
C GLU A 21 10.68 3.60 13.90
N ARG A 22 10.72 2.95 12.73
CA ARG A 22 10.57 3.62 11.44
C ARG A 22 9.22 4.32 11.33
N ILE A 23 8.13 3.67 11.71
CA ILE A 23 6.79 4.29 11.70
C ILE A 23 6.80 5.55 12.58
N GLN A 24 7.24 5.46 13.83
CA GLN A 24 7.14 6.58 14.78
C GLN A 24 8.13 7.72 14.48
N ASN A 25 9.35 7.39 14.06
CA ASN A 25 10.46 8.34 13.98
C ASN A 25 10.81 8.77 12.55
N GLU A 26 10.24 8.13 11.52
CA GLU A 26 10.47 8.49 10.12
C GLU A 26 9.16 8.80 9.38
N ILE A 27 8.08 8.04 9.63
CA ILE A 27 6.82 8.20 8.91
C ILE A 27 5.93 9.24 9.58
N ILE A 28 5.44 8.96 10.79
CA ILE A 28 4.44 9.80 11.49
C ILE A 28 5.08 10.77 12.50
N VAL A 29 6.25 11.32 12.15
CA VAL A 29 7.00 12.24 13.01
C VAL A 29 6.18 13.48 13.32
N ASP A 30 6.04 13.79 14.61
CA ASP A 30 5.30 14.96 15.09
C ASP A 30 3.86 15.06 14.54
N ALA A 31 3.22 13.93 14.21
CA ALA A 31 1.81 13.91 13.85
C ALA A 31 0.96 13.81 15.12
N TYR A 32 0.14 14.83 15.38
CA TYR A 32 -0.67 14.97 16.58
C TYR A 32 -2.13 14.60 16.37
N ASP A 33 -2.62 14.65 15.14
CA ASP A 33 -3.98 14.26 14.78
C ASP A 33 -4.06 13.30 13.58
N ASP A 34 -5.27 12.78 13.33
CA ASP A 34 -5.52 11.79 12.29
C ASP A 34 -5.24 12.31 10.87
N ASP A 35 -5.40 13.62 10.64
CA ASP A 35 -5.17 14.26 9.34
C ASP A 35 -3.67 14.42 9.09
N GLU A 36 -2.90 14.81 10.11
CA GLU A 36 -1.44 14.85 10.09
C GLU A 36 -0.87 13.44 9.87
N VAL A 37 -1.38 12.44 10.59
CA VAL A 37 -0.97 11.03 10.40
C VAL A 37 -1.25 10.56 8.97
N ALA A 38 -2.44 10.84 8.43
CA ALA A 38 -2.78 10.49 7.06
C ALA A 38 -1.86 11.19 6.04
N SER A 39 -1.55 12.46 6.26
CA SER A 39 -0.66 13.24 5.39
C SER A 39 0.76 12.67 5.38
N SER A 40 1.28 12.36 6.56
CA SER A 40 2.61 11.75 6.73
C SER A 40 2.71 10.41 6.00
N TRP A 41 1.73 9.52 6.17
CA TRP A 41 1.66 8.27 5.42
C TRP A 41 1.58 8.50 3.91
N TYR A 42 0.75 9.45 3.48
CA TYR A 42 0.58 9.77 2.06
C TYR A 42 1.93 10.13 1.42
N TYR A 43 2.67 11.07 2.01
CA TYR A 43 3.93 11.54 1.44
C TYR A 43 5.03 10.48 1.49
N TYR A 44 5.14 9.75 2.60
CA TYR A 44 6.08 8.63 2.71
C TYR A 44 5.82 7.57 1.64
N LEU A 45 4.55 7.17 1.45
CA LEU A 45 4.18 6.19 0.43
C LEU A 45 4.40 6.70 -0.99
N ASP A 46 4.07 7.97 -1.26
CA ASP A 46 4.28 8.55 -2.60
C ASP A 46 5.76 8.54 -3.01
N GLU A 47 6.66 8.77 -2.05
CA GLU A 47 8.10 8.72 -2.25
C GLU A 47 8.63 7.28 -2.41
N MET A 48 8.28 6.38 -1.47
CA MET A 48 8.89 5.05 -1.39
C MET A 48 8.30 4.02 -2.38
N LEU A 49 7.10 4.25 -2.91
CA LEU A 49 6.46 3.28 -3.80
C LEU A 49 7.03 3.29 -5.23
N HIS A 50 7.83 4.28 -5.61
CA HIS A 50 8.54 4.34 -6.90
C HIS A 50 7.64 4.00 -8.10
N PHE A 51 6.65 4.84 -8.38
CA PHE A 51 5.73 4.62 -9.49
C PHE A 51 6.36 4.85 -10.88
N PRO A 52 5.82 4.23 -11.95
CA PRO A 52 4.76 3.21 -11.96
C PRO A 52 5.32 1.80 -11.72
N PHE A 53 4.48 0.89 -11.22
CA PHE A 53 4.85 -0.52 -11.02
C PHE A 53 3.68 -1.47 -11.28
N THR A 54 3.99 -2.73 -11.60
CA THR A 54 3.00 -3.79 -11.71
C THR A 54 2.73 -4.43 -10.35
N ALA A 55 1.45 -4.73 -10.09
CA ALA A 55 1.01 -5.40 -8.88
C ALA A 55 -0.09 -6.43 -9.14
N MET A 56 -0.26 -7.36 -8.21
CA MET A 56 -1.47 -8.14 -8.04
C MET A 56 -2.32 -7.49 -6.95
N VAL A 57 -3.59 -7.23 -7.24
CA VAL A 57 -4.52 -6.57 -6.30
C VAL A 57 -5.75 -7.45 -6.12
N HIS A 58 -6.19 -7.66 -4.88
CA HIS A 58 -7.48 -8.30 -4.61
C HIS A 58 -8.62 -7.45 -5.19
N THR A 59 -9.40 -8.00 -6.13
CA THR A 59 -10.48 -7.25 -6.79
C THR A 59 -11.86 -7.69 -6.35
N HIS A 60 -12.04 -8.97 -6.02
CA HIS A 60 -13.29 -9.48 -5.49
C HIS A 60 -13.11 -10.83 -4.78
N ARG A 61 -14.10 -11.18 -3.96
CA ARG A 61 -14.18 -12.47 -3.28
C ARG A 61 -15.47 -13.18 -3.70
N SER A 62 -15.36 -14.45 -4.05
CA SER A 62 -16.51 -15.33 -4.29
C SER A 62 -16.45 -16.49 -3.30
N GLY A 63 -17.33 -16.49 -2.30
CA GLY A 63 -17.29 -17.45 -1.20
C GLY A 63 -15.96 -17.42 -0.43
N ASN A 64 -15.23 -18.53 -0.45
CA ASN A 64 -13.92 -18.67 0.20
C ASN A 64 -12.73 -18.39 -0.73
N THR A 65 -12.98 -18.01 -1.98
CA THR A 65 -11.94 -17.72 -2.98
C THR A 65 -11.79 -16.21 -3.16
N SER A 66 -10.59 -15.70 -2.92
CA SER A 66 -10.21 -14.34 -3.27
C SER A 66 -9.55 -14.33 -4.65
N TYR A 67 -9.98 -13.41 -5.51
CA TYR A 67 -9.42 -13.22 -6.83
C TYR A 67 -8.53 -11.99 -6.83
N ALA A 68 -7.35 -12.12 -7.42
CA ALA A 68 -6.44 -11.01 -7.66
C ALA A 68 -6.33 -10.75 -9.16
N SER A 69 -6.17 -9.48 -9.53
CA SER A 69 -5.97 -9.06 -10.91
C SER A 69 -4.66 -8.31 -11.03
N GLN A 70 -4.01 -8.46 -12.19
CA GLN A 70 -2.81 -7.71 -12.50
C GLN A 70 -3.17 -6.27 -12.85
N VAL A 71 -2.54 -5.33 -12.17
CA VAL A 71 -2.78 -3.89 -12.27
C VAL A 71 -1.44 -3.19 -12.50
N GLU A 72 -1.43 -2.22 -13.40
CA GLU A 72 -0.35 -1.24 -13.53
C GLU A 72 -0.71 -0.04 -12.65
N ILE A 73 -0.04 0.07 -11.49
CA ILE A 73 -0.21 1.17 -10.54
C ILE A 73 0.63 2.35 -11.01
N LYS A 74 0.02 3.53 -11.09
CA LYS A 74 0.62 4.71 -11.74
C LYS A 74 1.06 5.79 -10.77
N GLU A 75 0.37 5.95 -9.67
CA GLU A 75 0.61 7.00 -8.65
C GLU A 75 -0.30 6.76 -7.44
N MET A 76 -0.05 7.50 -6.36
CA MET A 76 -1.03 7.70 -5.30
C MET A 76 -2.31 8.32 -5.87
N ALA A 77 -3.46 7.99 -5.28
CA ALA A 77 -4.68 8.72 -5.56
C ALA A 77 -4.57 10.16 -5.02
N GLU A 78 -5.45 11.06 -5.44
CA GLU A 78 -5.49 12.41 -4.85
C GLU A 78 -5.61 12.34 -3.32
N MET A 79 -4.84 13.16 -2.62
CA MET A 79 -4.81 13.20 -1.15
C MET A 79 -6.20 13.32 -0.51
N SER A 80 -7.14 14.02 -1.16
CA SER A 80 -8.54 14.16 -0.71
C SER A 80 -9.33 12.85 -0.65
N ARG A 81 -8.86 11.78 -1.32
CA ARG A 81 -9.41 10.42 -1.25
C ARG A 81 -8.73 9.59 -0.15
N CYS A 82 -7.54 9.99 0.26
CA CYS A 82 -6.77 9.33 1.30
C CYS A 82 -7.15 9.89 2.68
N GLY A 83 -6.95 9.09 3.71
CA GLY A 83 -7.26 9.44 5.09
C GLY A 83 -6.67 8.44 6.08
N TYR A 84 -6.98 8.63 7.35
CA TYR A 84 -6.51 7.75 8.41
C TYR A 84 -6.94 6.29 8.16
N GLY A 85 -5.98 5.37 8.06
CA GLY A 85 -6.27 3.95 7.77
C GLY A 85 -6.61 3.66 6.31
N GLN A 86 -6.63 4.68 5.43
CA GLN A 86 -7.21 4.58 4.10
C GLN A 86 -6.31 5.25 3.06
N MET A 87 -5.36 4.48 2.51
CA MET A 87 -4.54 4.90 1.38
C MET A 87 -5.02 4.26 0.09
N TRP A 88 -5.06 5.08 -0.96
CA TRP A 88 -5.54 4.69 -2.28
C TRP A 88 -4.50 5.00 -3.33
N VAL A 89 -4.42 4.15 -4.34
CA VAL A 89 -3.57 4.34 -5.52
C VAL A 89 -4.42 4.35 -6.79
N ARG A 90 -3.95 5.08 -7.79
CA ARG A 90 -4.56 5.11 -9.12
C ARG A 90 -3.78 4.19 -10.05
N GLY A 91 -4.50 3.35 -10.79
CA GLY A 91 -3.90 2.41 -11.73
C GLY A 91 -4.86 2.01 -12.84
N ALA A 92 -4.46 1.04 -13.65
CA ALA A 92 -5.34 0.43 -14.63
C ALA A 92 -5.10 -1.09 -14.69
N LEU A 93 -6.17 -1.85 -14.93
CA LEU A 93 -6.05 -3.29 -15.19
C LEU A 93 -5.17 -3.49 -16.43
N SER A 94 -4.24 -4.45 -16.38
CA SER A 94 -3.32 -4.68 -17.51
C SER A 94 -4.05 -5.02 -18.82
N LEU A 95 -5.25 -5.61 -18.72
CA LEU A 95 -6.12 -5.94 -19.86
C LEU A 95 -7.03 -4.77 -20.33
N GLN A 96 -7.16 -3.70 -19.54
CA GLN A 96 -8.04 -2.55 -19.81
C GLN A 96 -7.35 -1.24 -19.43
N LYS A 97 -6.28 -0.89 -20.15
CA LYS A 97 -5.40 0.25 -19.82
C LYS A 97 -6.05 1.65 -19.90
N ASN A 98 -7.21 1.77 -20.53
CA ASN A 98 -7.84 3.07 -20.83
C ASN A 98 -8.79 3.59 -19.74
N THR A 99 -9.12 2.76 -18.73
CA THR A 99 -10.00 3.17 -17.64
C THR A 99 -9.18 3.22 -16.35
N PRO A 100 -8.81 4.42 -15.86
CA PRO A 100 -8.16 4.53 -14.56
C PRO A 100 -9.14 4.10 -13.47
N LEU A 101 -8.63 3.30 -12.54
CA LEU A 101 -9.34 2.79 -11.38
C LEU A 101 -8.57 3.17 -10.11
N HIS A 102 -9.29 3.21 -9.00
CA HIS A 102 -8.70 3.38 -7.67
C HIS A 102 -8.69 2.04 -6.95
N PHE A 103 -7.58 1.73 -6.32
CA PHE A 103 -7.40 0.50 -5.54
C PHE A 103 -6.97 0.87 -4.14
N PHE A 104 -7.49 0.16 -3.14
CA PHE A 104 -6.97 0.26 -1.79
C PHE A 104 -5.53 -0.23 -1.78
N LEU A 105 -4.63 0.52 -1.15
CA LEU A 105 -3.24 0.11 -1.02
C LEU A 105 -3.14 -1.22 -0.26
N SER A 106 -3.98 -1.37 0.76
CA SER A 106 -4.15 -2.61 1.52
C SER A 106 -4.86 -3.73 0.76
N ASP A 107 -5.13 -3.64 -0.55
CA ASP A 107 -5.57 -4.78 -1.38
C ASP A 107 -4.44 -5.34 -2.26
N ILE A 108 -3.26 -4.71 -2.27
CA ILE A 108 -2.07 -5.17 -2.99
C ILE A 108 -1.53 -6.45 -2.34
N THR A 109 -1.42 -7.53 -3.10
CA THR A 109 -0.92 -8.83 -2.62
C THR A 109 0.52 -9.08 -3.02
N SER A 110 0.92 -8.54 -4.17
CA SER A 110 2.25 -8.77 -4.73
C SER A 110 2.65 -7.60 -5.61
N VAL A 111 3.94 -7.27 -5.66
CA VAL A 111 4.48 -6.13 -6.42
C VAL A 111 5.78 -6.51 -7.12
N GLU A 112 6.15 -5.73 -8.14
CA GLU A 112 7.49 -5.79 -8.70
C GLU A 112 8.54 -5.56 -7.60
N GLU A 113 9.54 -6.44 -7.59
CA GLU A 113 10.62 -6.46 -6.60
C GLU A 113 11.37 -5.11 -6.56
N ASP A 114 11.27 -4.46 -5.39
CA ASP A 114 11.91 -3.19 -5.02
C ASP A 114 11.86 -3.12 -3.50
N GLU A 115 13.03 -3.02 -2.87
CA GLU A 115 13.17 -3.15 -1.42
C GLU A 115 12.39 -2.06 -0.67
N GLU A 116 12.45 -0.81 -1.14
CA GLU A 116 11.80 0.34 -0.50
C GLU A 116 10.28 0.27 -0.66
N ARG A 117 9.78 -0.08 -1.85
CA ARG A 117 8.34 -0.28 -2.09
C ARG A 117 7.78 -1.36 -1.19
N VAL A 118 8.46 -2.50 -1.10
CA VAL A 118 7.99 -3.64 -0.29
C VAL A 118 7.99 -3.27 1.17
N MET A 119 9.05 -2.64 1.67
CA MET A 119 9.12 -2.16 3.04
C MET A 119 7.97 -1.22 3.37
N ALA A 120 7.73 -0.21 2.51
CA ALA A 120 6.68 0.78 2.71
C ALA A 120 5.27 0.16 2.72
N LEU A 121 5.00 -0.79 1.82
CA LEU A 121 3.72 -1.51 1.79
C LEU A 121 3.51 -2.39 3.02
N GLU A 122 4.58 -3.04 3.51
CA GLU A 122 4.51 -3.85 4.71
C GLU A 122 4.35 -2.99 5.98
N ASP A 123 5.00 -1.82 6.04
CA ASP A 123 4.83 -0.86 7.13
C ASP A 123 3.39 -0.36 7.20
N TRP A 124 2.83 0.00 6.04
CA TRP A 124 1.43 0.37 5.93
C TRP A 124 0.50 -0.75 6.40
N ASN A 125 0.72 -1.98 5.92
CA ASN A 125 -0.10 -3.13 6.33
C ASN A 125 0.01 -3.42 7.83
N TYR A 126 1.21 -3.28 8.42
CA TYR A 126 1.43 -3.43 9.86
C TYR A 126 0.66 -2.38 10.67
N TRP A 127 0.78 -1.12 10.26
CA TRP A 127 0.10 -0.01 10.92
C TRP A 127 -1.42 -0.18 10.86
N CYS A 128 -1.99 -0.46 9.68
CA CYS A 128 -3.42 -0.71 9.52
C CYS A 128 -3.93 -1.87 10.39
N ARG A 129 -3.15 -2.94 10.56
CA ARG A 129 -3.50 -4.06 11.45
C ARG A 129 -3.65 -3.59 12.90
N ASN A 130 -2.73 -2.75 13.37
CA ASN A 130 -2.70 -2.27 14.76
C ASN A 130 -3.70 -1.15 15.06
N GLN A 131 -4.30 -0.50 14.06
CA GLN A 131 -5.38 0.48 14.27
C GLN A 131 -6.77 -0.16 14.41
N LEU A 132 -6.90 -1.47 14.15
CA LEU A 132 -8.17 -2.20 14.20
C LEU A 132 -8.32 -3.08 15.46
N SER A 133 -7.32 -3.08 16.35
CA SER A 133 -7.29 -3.79 17.64
C SER A 133 -7.69 -2.90 18.80
#